data_AF-A0A2K1K7X7-F1
#
_entry.id   AF-A0A2K1K7X7-F1
#
_cell.length_a   1.000
_cell.length_b   1.000
_cell.length_c   1.000
_cell.angle_alpha   90.00
_cell.angle_beta   90.00
_cell.angle_gamma   90.00
#
_symmetry.space_group_name_H-M   'P 1'
#
loop_
_entity.id
_entity.type
_entity.pdbx_description
1 polymer ?
#
loop_
_entity_poly.entity_id
_entity_poly.type
_entity_poly.pdbx_seq_one_letter_code
_entity_poly.pdbx_strand_id
1 'polypeptide(L)'
;MARTKGKKTHGAGRAVVKNKVSPAIKFADMRANAGRSFSVAGAKMSEKMTLIRANLMLKVYRLKHPANPVKRVAATESIKEMKAAATERRIQKVARASDVAARKRAVARERRALDMAKHT
;
A
#
# COMPACT_ATOMS: atom_id res chain seq x y z
N MET A 1 48.33 33.32 14.78
CA MET A 1 47.51 32.49 13.87
C MET A 1 46.04 32.66 14.21
N ALA A 2 45.32 33.55 13.54
CA ALA A 2 43.90 33.81 13.80
C ALA A 2 43.04 33.13 12.71
N ARG A 3 42.23 32.15 13.10
CA ARG A 3 41.27 31.48 12.20
C ARG A 3 40.04 32.37 12.01
N THR A 4 39.98 33.09 10.89
CA THR A 4 38.77 33.76 10.39
C THR A 4 37.70 32.71 10.05
N LYS A 5 36.67 32.59 10.90
CA LYS A 5 35.48 31.79 10.61
C LYS A 5 34.65 32.51 9.54
N GLY A 6 34.71 32.03 8.30
CA GLY A 6 33.83 32.48 7.22
C GLY A 6 32.37 32.22 7.60
N LYS A 7 31.59 33.29 7.82
CA LYS A 7 30.14 33.23 7.89
C LYS A 7 29.62 32.74 6.54
N LYS A 8 29.09 31.52 6.49
CA LYS A 8 28.34 31.02 5.35
C LYS A 8 27.09 31.88 5.20
N THR A 9 27.08 32.77 4.23
CA THR A 9 25.89 33.48 3.78
C THR A 9 24.92 32.43 3.23
N HIS A 10 23.90 32.07 4.01
CA HIS A 10 22.77 31.32 3.52
C HIS A 10 22.11 32.15 2.41
N GLY A 11 22.25 31.71 1.16
CA GLY A 11 21.73 32.40 0.00
C GLY A 11 20.25 32.75 0.18
N ALA A 12 19.94 34.03 0.00
CA ALA A 12 18.60 34.60 -0.08
C ALA A 12 17.87 34.19 -1.38
N GLY A 13 17.93 32.90 -1.74
CA GLY A 13 17.32 32.34 -2.96
C GLY A 13 16.34 31.20 -2.68
N ARG A 14 16.13 30.85 -1.41
CA ARG A 14 15.13 29.86 -1.01
C ARG A 14 14.30 30.47 0.11
N ALA A 15 13.54 31.51 -0.24
CA ALA A 15 12.23 31.64 0.36
C ALA A 15 11.56 30.29 0.10
N VAL A 16 11.65 29.39 1.09
CA VAL A 16 10.75 28.27 1.22
C VAL A 16 9.42 28.98 1.30
N VAL A 17 8.78 29.14 0.13
CA VAL A 17 7.36 29.41 0.04
C VAL A 17 6.80 28.21 0.78
N LYS A 18 6.58 28.40 2.08
CA LYS A 18 5.77 27.55 2.92
C LYS A 18 4.40 27.74 2.30
N ASN A 19 4.16 27.10 1.16
CA ASN A 19 2.84 26.88 0.60
C ASN A 19 2.17 26.14 1.73
N LYS A 20 1.46 26.89 2.59
CA LYS A 20 0.65 26.36 3.67
C LYS A 20 -0.39 25.53 2.94
N VAL A 21 -0.07 24.25 2.71
CA VAL A 21 -1.02 23.28 2.21
C VAL A 21 -2.18 23.39 3.19
N SER A 22 -3.34 23.84 2.67
CA SER A 22 -4.52 24.10 3.50
C SER A 22 -4.74 22.92 4.43
N PRO A 23 -5.08 23.14 5.72
CA PRO A 23 -5.39 22.05 6.64
C PRO A 23 -6.33 21.01 6.03
N ALA A 24 -7.29 21.45 5.20
CA ALA A 24 -8.20 20.57 4.47
C ALA A 24 -7.50 19.57 3.52
N ILE A 25 -6.46 19.98 2.79
CA ILE A 25 -5.68 19.06 1.94
C ILE A 25 -4.85 18.11 2.79
N LYS A 26 -4.27 18.58 3.91
CA LYS A 26 -3.54 17.69 4.82
C LYS A 26 -4.45 16.61 5.39
N PHE A 27 -5.67 16.97 5.81
CA PHE A 27 -6.66 16.01 6.27
C PHE A 27 -7.11 15.05 5.16
N ALA A 28 -7.28 15.53 3.93
CA ALA A 28 -7.61 14.68 2.79
C ALA A 28 -6.49 13.67 2.47
N ASP A 29 -5.24 14.12 2.48
CA ASP A 29 -4.05 13.28 2.28
C ASP A 29 -3.89 12.26 3.42
N MET A 30 -4.12 12.66 4.67
CA MET A 30 -4.13 11.74 5.83
C MET A 30 -5.23 10.68 5.71
N ARG A 31 -6.45 11.08 5.35
CA ARG A 31 -7.57 10.15 5.17
C ARG A 31 -7.33 9.18 4.01
N ALA A 32 -6.77 9.66 2.90
CA ALA A 32 -6.39 8.82 1.77
C ALA A 32 -5.28 7.83 2.15
N ASN A 33 -4.28 8.26 2.93
CA ASN A 33 -3.20 7.41 3.44
C ASN A 33 -3.72 6.35 4.40
N ALA A 34 -4.55 6.73 5.37
CA ALA A 34 -5.14 5.81 6.33
C ALA A 34 -5.97 4.73 5.60
N GLY A 35 -6.85 5.14 4.69
CA GLY A 35 -7.66 4.21 3.90
C GLY A 35 -6.81 3.25 3.05
N ARG A 36 -5.71 3.74 2.48
CA ARG A 36 -4.73 2.89 1.77
C ARG A 36 -4.11 1.87 2.71
N SER A 37 -3.59 2.30 3.86
CA SER A 37 -2.92 1.43 4.83
C SER A 37 -3.85 0.34 5.35
N PHE A 38 -5.09 0.67 5.71
CA PHE A 38 -6.09 -0.32 6.11
C PHE A 38 -6.39 -1.33 5.00
N SER A 39 -6.56 -0.86 3.76
CA SER A 39 -6.82 -1.74 2.61
C SER A 39 -5.64 -2.67 2.33
N VAL A 40 -4.41 -2.17 2.42
CA VAL A 40 -3.19 -2.98 2.27
C VAL A 40 -3.06 -4.00 3.40
N ALA A 41 -3.34 -3.61 4.64
CA ALA A 41 -3.34 -4.52 5.78
C ALA A 41 -4.38 -5.63 5.60
N GLY A 42 -5.60 -5.29 5.19
CA GLY A 42 -6.66 -6.26 4.89
C GLY A 42 -6.28 -7.22 3.76
N ALA A 43 -5.61 -6.73 2.69
CA ALA A 43 -5.11 -7.57 1.61
C ALA A 43 -4.06 -8.58 2.09
N LYS A 44 -3.11 -8.15 2.94
CA LYS A 44 -2.11 -9.03 3.56
C LYS A 44 -2.75 -10.05 4.51
N MET A 45 -3.74 -9.63 5.29
CA MET A 45 -4.47 -10.53 6.19
C MET A 45 -5.25 -11.60 5.42
N SER A 46 -5.90 -11.20 4.33
CA SER A 46 -6.61 -12.11 3.41
C SER A 46 -5.68 -13.13 2.76
N GLU A 47 -4.48 -12.72 2.33
CA GLU A 47 -3.44 -13.64 1.85
C GLU A 47 -3.06 -14.62 2.96
N LYS A 48 -2.72 -14.13 4.15
CA LYS A 48 -2.29 -14.97 5.29
C LYS A 48 -3.34 -16.01 5.68
N MET A 49 -4.61 -15.64 5.75
CA MET A 49 -5.70 -16.58 6.02
C MET A 49 -5.81 -17.67 4.94
N THR A 50 -5.62 -17.29 3.67
CA THR A 50 -5.63 -18.24 2.55
C THR A 50 -4.45 -19.20 2.64
N LEU A 51 -3.25 -18.70 2.98
CA LEU A 51 -2.06 -19.55 3.18
C LEU A 51 -2.26 -20.55 4.33
N ILE A 52 -2.87 -20.12 5.44
CA ILE A 52 -3.21 -20.98 6.58
C ILE A 52 -4.20 -22.07 6.15
N ARG A 53 -5.28 -21.68 5.47
CA ARG A 53 -6.29 -22.61 4.96
C ARG A 53 -5.67 -23.64 4.02
N ALA A 54 -4.81 -23.20 3.10
CA ALA A 54 -4.13 -24.09 2.16
C ALA A 54 -3.26 -25.12 2.91
N ASN A 55 -2.49 -24.69 3.92
CA ASN A 55 -1.71 -25.62 4.75
C ASN A 55 -2.59 -26.62 5.53
N LEU A 56 -3.73 -26.17 6.06
CA LEU A 56 -4.67 -27.04 6.75
C LEU A 56 -5.25 -28.09 5.79
N MET A 57 -5.63 -27.66 4.58
CA MET A 57 -6.11 -28.58 3.54
C MET A 57 -5.05 -29.62 3.18
N LEU A 58 -3.77 -29.24 3.08
CA LEU A 58 -2.69 -30.21 2.85
C LEU A 58 -2.62 -31.27 3.95
N LYS A 59 -2.72 -30.84 5.22
CA LYS A 59 -2.67 -31.74 6.37
C LYS A 59 -3.85 -32.71 6.36
N VAL A 60 -5.07 -32.20 6.19
CA VAL A 60 -6.28 -33.03 6.11
C VAL A 60 -6.19 -34.01 4.94
N TYR A 61 -5.68 -33.56 3.79
CA TYR A 61 -5.53 -34.43 2.62
C TYR A 61 -4.52 -35.55 2.86
N ARG A 62 -3.38 -35.24 3.48
CA ARG A 62 -2.36 -36.25 3.86
C ARG A 62 -2.91 -37.27 4.86
N LEU A 63 -3.79 -36.86 5.77
CA LEU A 63 -4.46 -37.76 6.71
C LEU A 63 -5.49 -38.67 6.01
N LYS A 64 -6.26 -38.14 5.06
CA LYS A 64 -7.25 -38.91 4.29
C LYS A 64 -6.62 -39.90 3.31
N HIS A 65 -5.42 -39.62 2.81
CA HIS A 65 -4.72 -40.45 1.83
C HIS A 65 -3.27 -40.72 2.28
N PRO A 66 -3.07 -41.61 3.27
CA PRO A 66 -1.75 -41.84 3.87
C PRO A 66 -0.74 -42.50 2.91
N ALA A 67 -1.20 -43.43 2.07
CA ALA A 67 -0.32 -44.28 1.24
C ALA A 67 -0.35 -43.99 -0.26
N ASN A 68 -1.14 -43.01 -0.74
CA ASN A 68 -1.37 -42.81 -2.16
C ASN A 68 -0.53 -41.62 -2.73
N PRO A 69 0.59 -41.87 -3.42
CA PRO A 69 1.56 -40.83 -3.77
C PRO A 69 1.06 -39.87 -4.86
N VAL A 70 0.35 -40.36 -5.87
CA VAL A 70 -0.18 -39.53 -6.98
C VAL A 70 -1.11 -38.45 -6.45
N LYS A 71 -2.02 -38.85 -5.56
CA LYS A 71 -2.96 -37.94 -4.89
C LYS A 71 -2.25 -36.89 -4.05
N ARG A 72 -1.16 -37.26 -3.37
CA ARG A 72 -0.35 -36.33 -2.57
C ARG A 72 0.35 -35.28 -3.44
N VAL A 73 0.88 -35.66 -4.60
CA VAL A 73 1.52 -34.73 -5.54
C VAL A 73 0.50 -33.73 -6.07
N ALA A 74 -0.66 -34.19 -6.55
CA ALA A 74 -1.73 -33.32 -7.03
C ALA A 74 -2.23 -32.34 -5.95
N ALA A 75 -2.35 -32.80 -4.70
CA ALA A 75 -2.70 -31.92 -3.57
C ALA A 75 -1.62 -30.88 -3.26
N THR A 76 -0.33 -31.21 -3.43
CA THR A 76 0.74 -30.22 -3.27
C THR A 76 0.77 -29.19 -4.39
N GLU A 77 0.50 -29.60 -5.63
CA GLU A 77 0.47 -28.69 -6.79
C GLU A 77 -0.72 -27.73 -6.71
N SER A 78 -1.93 -28.24 -6.49
CA SER A 78 -3.12 -27.39 -6.29
C SER A 78 -2.96 -26.39 -5.13
N ILE A 79 -2.23 -26.76 -4.07
CA ILE A 79 -1.93 -25.85 -2.96
C ILE A 79 -0.87 -24.82 -3.32
N LYS A 80 0.14 -25.18 -4.13
CA LYS A 80 1.10 -24.21 -4.66
C LYS A 80 0.39 -23.16 -5.51
N GLU A 81 -0.49 -23.60 -6.41
CA GLU A 81 -1.31 -22.71 -7.24
C GLU A 81 -2.21 -21.81 -6.40
N MET A 82 -2.89 -22.36 -5.39
CA MET A 82 -3.73 -21.58 -4.49
C MET A 82 -2.94 -20.48 -3.75
N LYS A 83 -1.72 -20.78 -3.31
CA LYS A 83 -0.84 -19.81 -2.67
C LYS A 83 -0.38 -18.73 -3.65
N ALA A 84 0.02 -19.12 -4.87
CA ALA A 84 0.43 -18.19 -5.93
C ALA A 84 -0.72 -17.24 -6.29
N ALA A 85 -1.93 -17.77 -6.53
CA ALA A 85 -3.12 -16.98 -6.81
C ALA A 85 -3.51 -16.05 -5.65
N ALA A 86 -3.31 -16.48 -4.40
CA ALA A 86 -3.55 -15.61 -3.24
C ALA A 86 -2.59 -14.42 -3.20
N THR A 87 -1.31 -14.65 -3.52
CA THR A 87 -0.29 -13.60 -3.60
C THR A 87 -0.58 -12.64 -4.75
N GLU A 88 -0.96 -13.13 -5.92
CA GLU A 88 -1.33 -12.28 -7.05
C GLU A 88 -2.54 -11.40 -6.72
N ARG A 89 -3.59 -11.97 -6.11
CA ARG A 89 -4.75 -11.22 -5.62
C ARG A 89 -4.36 -10.16 -4.60
N ARG A 90 -3.39 -10.43 -3.71
CA ARG A 90 -2.86 -9.40 -2.79
C ARG A 90 -2.24 -8.26 -3.57
N ILE A 91 -1.38 -8.55 -4.54
CA ILE A 91 -0.71 -7.52 -5.35
C ILE A 91 -1.75 -6.63 -6.03
N GLN A 92 -2.75 -7.23 -6.66
CA GLN A 92 -3.85 -6.51 -7.31
C GLN A 92 -4.63 -5.62 -6.31
N LYS A 93 -4.96 -6.14 -5.12
CA LYS A 93 -5.65 -5.36 -4.07
C LYS A 93 -4.80 -4.19 -3.57
N VAL A 94 -3.48 -4.37 -3.42
CA VAL A 94 -2.54 -3.32 -2.98
C VAL A 94 -2.38 -2.24 -4.07
N ALA A 95 -2.30 -2.65 -5.34
CA ALA A 95 -2.27 -1.72 -6.47
C ALA A 95 -3.54 -0.88 -6.49
N ARG A 96 -4.72 -1.52 -6.47
CA ARG A 96 -6.03 -0.83 -6.42
C ARG A 96 -6.16 0.13 -5.25
N ALA A 97 -5.73 -0.28 -4.05
CA ALA A 97 -5.74 0.61 -2.88
C ALA A 97 -4.85 1.85 -3.06
N SER A 98 -3.71 1.68 -3.74
CA SER A 98 -2.80 2.79 -4.05
C SER A 98 -3.41 3.73 -5.10
N ASP A 99 -4.04 3.19 -6.14
CA ASP A 99 -4.71 3.96 -7.18
C ASP A 99 -5.89 4.77 -6.61
N VAL A 100 -6.73 4.15 -5.79
CA VAL A 100 -7.85 4.82 -5.13
C VAL A 100 -7.36 5.97 -4.24
N ALA A 101 -6.27 5.75 -3.49
CA ALA A 101 -5.68 6.80 -2.68
C ALA A 101 -5.13 7.94 -3.54
N ALA A 102 -4.42 7.64 -4.63
CA ALA A 102 -3.91 8.62 -5.57
C ALA A 102 -5.04 9.47 -6.17
N ARG A 103 -6.14 8.84 -6.63
CA ARG A 103 -7.33 9.54 -7.13
C ARG A 103 -7.94 10.47 -6.08
N LYS A 104 -8.08 10.01 -4.83
CA LYS A 104 -8.61 10.85 -3.73
C LYS A 104 -7.75 12.09 -3.48
N ARG A 105 -6.42 11.95 -3.53
CA ARG A 105 -5.50 13.09 -3.40
C ARG A 105 -5.58 14.04 -4.60
N ALA A 106 -5.70 13.51 -5.82
CA ALA A 106 -5.85 14.31 -7.03
C ALA A 106 -7.13 15.16 -6.99
N VAL A 107 -8.28 14.55 -6.68
CA VAL A 107 -9.56 15.27 -6.55
C VAL A 107 -9.50 16.36 -5.48
N ALA A 108 -8.85 16.11 -4.34
CA ALA A 108 -8.68 17.12 -3.30
C ALA A 108 -7.84 18.32 -3.77
N ARG A 109 -6.86 18.10 -4.64
CA ARG A 109 -6.02 19.16 -5.21
C ARG A 109 -6.73 19.92 -6.33
N GLU A 110 -7.46 19.22 -7.21
CA GLU A 110 -8.28 19.82 -8.26
C GLU A 110 -9.35 20.73 -7.67
N ARG A 111 -10.08 20.27 -6.63
CA ARG A 111 -11.08 21.10 -5.94
C ARG A 111 -10.47 22.40 -5.42
N ARG A 112 -9.30 22.33 -4.78
CA ARG A 112 -8.61 23.55 -4.32
C ARG A 112 -8.21 24.45 -5.48
N ALA A 113 -7.72 23.89 -6.59
CA ALA A 113 -7.36 24.69 -7.75
C ALA A 113 -8.57 25.46 -8.30
N LEU A 114 -9.73 24.80 -8.38
CA LEU A 114 -11.00 25.41 -8.77
C LEU A 114 -11.46 26.47 -7.77
N ASP A 115 -11.37 26.21 -6.47
CA ASP A 115 -11.75 27.17 -5.43
C ASP A 115 -10.87 28.42 -5.49
N MET A 116 -9.56 28.27 -5.71
CA MET A 116 -8.65 29.41 -5.89
C MET A 116 -8.99 30.22 -7.15
N ALA A 117 -9.31 29.54 -8.26
CA ALA A 117 -9.66 30.19 -9.53
C ALA A 117 -11.01 30.94 -9.49
N LYS A 118 -11.92 30.57 -8.58
CA LYS A 118 -13.20 31.29 -8.37
C LYS A 118 -13.06 32.57 -7.56
N HIS A 119 -11.94 32.73 -6.84
CA HIS A 119 -11.67 33.88 -5.97
C HIS A 119 -10.58 34.81 -6.52
N THR A 120 -10.17 34.58 -7.77
CA THR A 120 -9.32 35.46 -8.59
C THR A 120 -10.16 36.11 -9.67
#